data_AF-A0A5E5AUC5-F1
#
_entry.id   AF-A0A5E5AUC5-F1
#
_cell.length_a   1.000
_cell.length_b   1.000
_cell.length_c   1.000
_cell.angle_alpha   90.00
_cell.angle_beta   90.00
_cell.angle_gamma   90.00
#
_symmetry.space_group_name_H-M   'P 1'
#
loop_
_entity.id
_entity.type
_entity.pdbx_description
1 polymer ?
#
loop_
_entity_poly.entity_id
_entity_poly.type
_entity_poly.pdbx_seq_one_letter_code
_entity_poly.pdbx_strand_id
1 'polypeptide(L)'
;MPEISATPSPNFPVRNYPSQSLSESRIDQLAEFTCKFDGSQAPSDSEIDAFMSHFAHMGLRDMVLGCLSDGEKKRILCRAARCHVATFGPGRDFLEQQKLLHHVDQDAADLFGALPASVKEAMITGVRIGDRGQIVLTFPDIGLRIPLGRTLLGTGEGALVMDEVRQLLMYQDGQLESLLERFSAGLGHVDAEYPDNEACHVWNDLIERCIDGKPIDQFSNDPAMLGMLAFALRAMAGRVSARRLHHEFPIRRMLTDSALAYFHAGDPKSCADSLIEMGHYHQRRSDFRNAAWANKLAANVLASAALDLWNVEQHAEADQCRQLACAAYVTGRALAAATGEASATAPPEQQGSPRPLALGRYLSQSEFEKLWAERKLRVQPIRSSDVD
;
A
#
# COMPACT_ATOMS: atom_id res chain seq x y z
N MET A 1 -6.09 54.13 7.26
CA MET A 1 -5.31 52.99 7.79
C MET A 1 -4.98 52.09 6.61
N PRO A 2 -3.76 51.52 6.56
CA PRO A 2 -3.10 51.16 5.32
C PRO A 2 -3.75 49.98 4.61
N GLU A 3 -3.70 50.04 3.28
CA GLU A 3 -4.02 49.00 2.32
C GLU A 3 -3.25 47.72 2.68
N ILE A 4 -3.97 46.67 3.05
CA ILE A 4 -3.46 45.31 2.91
C ILE A 4 -3.61 45.01 1.42
N SER A 5 -2.63 45.42 0.61
CA SER A 5 -2.38 44.77 -0.67
C SER A 5 -1.99 43.34 -0.36
N ALA A 6 -3.01 42.49 -0.20
CA ALA A 6 -2.85 41.06 -0.37
C ALA A 6 -2.56 40.86 -1.85
N THR A 7 -1.29 40.89 -2.23
CA THR A 7 -0.87 40.27 -3.48
C THR A 7 -1.48 38.86 -3.48
N PRO A 8 -2.33 38.51 -4.46
CA PRO A 8 -2.92 37.19 -4.51
C PRO A 8 -1.80 36.17 -4.46
N SER A 9 -1.87 35.22 -3.53
CA SER A 9 -0.92 34.12 -3.49
C SER A 9 -0.95 33.38 -4.84
N PRO A 10 0.21 33.01 -5.40
CA PRO A 10 0.28 32.34 -6.69
C PRO A 10 -0.48 31.01 -6.63
N ASN A 11 -1.44 30.80 -7.53
CA ASN A 11 -2.30 29.61 -7.55
C ASN A 11 -1.68 28.44 -8.35
N PHE A 12 -0.59 28.69 -9.09
CA PHE A 12 0.15 27.69 -9.84
C PHE A 12 1.65 27.96 -9.82
N PRO A 13 2.29 27.79 -8.64
CA PRO A 13 3.66 28.21 -8.37
C PRO A 13 4.73 27.26 -8.95
N VAL A 14 4.50 26.72 -10.14
CA VAL A 14 5.48 25.87 -10.84
C VAL A 14 6.64 26.73 -11.33
N ARG A 15 7.87 26.33 -11.00
CA ARG A 15 9.09 27.01 -11.48
C ARG A 15 9.08 27.14 -13.01
N ASN A 16 9.47 28.31 -13.51
CA ASN A 16 9.45 28.70 -14.93
C ASN A 16 8.06 28.84 -15.58
N TYR A 17 6.96 28.68 -14.83
CA TYR A 17 5.64 29.03 -15.34
C TYR A 17 5.41 30.56 -15.28
N PRO A 18 5.05 31.23 -16.38
CA PRO A 18 4.83 32.67 -16.37
C PRO A 18 3.75 33.09 -15.40
N SER A 19 3.97 34.19 -14.67
CA SER A 19 3.08 34.75 -13.62
C SER A 19 2.76 33.82 -12.43
N GLN A 20 3.23 32.57 -12.44
CA GLN A 20 2.98 31.58 -11.38
C GLN A 20 1.49 31.40 -11.02
N SER A 21 0.60 31.70 -11.97
CA SER A 21 -0.85 31.62 -11.80
C SER A 21 -1.52 31.17 -13.09
N LEU A 22 -2.44 30.21 -12.99
CA LEU A 22 -3.37 29.88 -14.05
C LEU A 22 -4.42 30.98 -14.19
N SER A 23 -4.84 31.24 -15.42
CA SER A 23 -5.99 32.09 -15.73
C SER A 23 -7.29 31.47 -15.22
N GLU A 24 -8.24 32.30 -14.78
CA GLU A 24 -9.59 31.87 -14.34
C GLU A 24 -10.24 30.90 -15.33
N SER A 25 -10.23 31.23 -16.63
CA SER A 25 -10.77 30.35 -17.67
C SER A 25 -10.16 28.94 -17.70
N ARG A 26 -8.90 28.75 -17.29
CA ARG A 26 -8.28 27.41 -17.19
C ARG A 26 -8.72 26.69 -15.94
N ILE A 27 -8.88 27.42 -14.84
CA ILE A 27 -9.39 26.89 -13.58
C ILE A 27 -10.83 26.42 -13.78
N ASP A 28 -11.66 27.21 -14.48
CA ASP A 28 -13.03 26.84 -14.82
C ASP A 28 -13.09 25.60 -15.72
N GLN A 29 -12.26 25.53 -16.76
CA GLN A 29 -12.16 24.34 -17.62
C GLN A 29 -11.74 23.09 -16.85
N LEU A 30 -10.79 23.23 -15.93
CA LEU A 30 -10.31 22.15 -15.08
C LEU A 30 -11.39 21.66 -14.10
N ALA A 31 -12.14 22.59 -13.51
CA ALA A 31 -13.27 22.29 -12.63
C ALA A 31 -14.40 21.59 -13.40
N GLU A 32 -14.79 22.11 -14.57
CA GLU A 32 -15.80 21.50 -15.43
C GLU A 32 -15.40 20.07 -15.83
N PHE A 33 -14.15 19.89 -16.27
CA PHE A 33 -13.62 18.59 -16.64
C PHE A 33 -13.60 17.61 -15.47
N THR A 34 -13.17 18.05 -14.29
CA THR A 34 -13.19 17.24 -13.06
C THR A 34 -14.61 16.82 -12.70
N CYS A 35 -15.59 17.72 -12.79
CA CYS A 35 -17.00 17.41 -12.52
C CYS A 35 -17.56 16.36 -13.49
N LYS A 36 -17.11 16.30 -14.75
CA LYS A 36 -17.52 15.25 -15.68
C LYS A 36 -17.08 13.86 -15.22
N PHE A 37 -15.86 13.73 -14.70
CA PHE A 37 -15.36 12.46 -14.17
C PHE A 37 -16.00 12.07 -12.82
N ASP A 38 -16.24 13.06 -11.96
CA ASP A 38 -16.88 12.82 -10.66
C ASP A 38 -18.42 12.55 -10.82
N GLY A 39 -18.97 12.74 -12.02
CA GLY A 39 -20.37 12.46 -12.39
C GLY A 39 -20.64 11.03 -12.88
N SER A 40 -21.89 10.75 -13.28
CA SER A 40 -22.33 9.40 -13.70
C SER A 40 -21.95 9.01 -15.13
N GLN A 41 -21.46 9.95 -15.94
CA GLN A 41 -21.01 9.69 -17.31
C GLN A 41 -19.57 10.19 -17.47
N ALA A 42 -18.64 9.25 -17.57
CA ALA A 42 -17.27 9.57 -17.90
C ALA A 42 -17.21 10.30 -19.26
N PRO A 43 -16.32 11.31 -19.41
CA PRO A 43 -16.16 12.01 -20.67
C PRO A 43 -15.67 11.07 -21.77
N SER A 44 -16.08 11.33 -23.00
CA SER A 44 -15.63 10.61 -24.18
C SER A 44 -14.17 10.93 -24.53
N ASP A 45 -13.51 10.05 -25.29
CA ASP A 45 -12.12 10.25 -25.74
C ASP A 45 -11.90 11.58 -26.46
N SER A 46 -12.88 12.05 -27.25
CA SER A 46 -12.81 13.34 -27.94
C SER A 46 -12.91 14.52 -26.97
N GLU A 47 -13.65 14.39 -25.87
CA GLU A 47 -13.71 15.41 -24.82
C GLU A 47 -12.42 15.45 -24.00
N ILE A 48 -11.79 14.30 -23.75
CA ILE A 48 -10.48 14.21 -23.08
C ILE A 48 -9.40 14.86 -23.96
N ASP A 49 -9.37 14.53 -25.26
CA ASP A 49 -8.44 15.14 -26.22
C ASP A 49 -8.66 16.66 -26.35
N ALA A 50 -9.92 17.09 -26.41
CA ALA A 50 -10.28 18.51 -26.44
C ALA A 50 -9.82 19.23 -25.17
N PHE A 51 -10.02 18.64 -23.98
CA PHE A 51 -9.52 19.20 -22.73
C PHE A 51 -7.99 19.34 -22.76
N MET A 52 -7.27 18.27 -23.08
CA MET A 52 -5.80 18.30 -23.12
C MET A 52 -5.28 19.35 -24.11
N SER A 53 -5.93 19.46 -25.26
CA SER A 53 -5.62 20.47 -26.27
C SER A 53 -5.91 21.88 -25.76
N HIS A 54 -7.11 22.17 -25.25
CA HIS A 54 -7.49 23.52 -24.81
C HIS A 54 -6.71 23.99 -23.58
N PHE A 55 -6.45 23.09 -22.62
CA PHE A 55 -5.72 23.43 -21.40
C PHE A 55 -4.26 23.81 -21.73
N ALA A 56 -3.64 23.08 -22.66
CA ALA A 56 -2.27 23.30 -23.09
C ALA A 56 -2.10 24.52 -24.01
N HIS A 57 -3.12 24.87 -24.78
CA HIS A 57 -3.06 25.99 -25.70
C HIS A 57 -3.50 27.29 -25.02
N MET A 58 -2.90 28.38 -25.50
CA MET A 58 -3.26 29.72 -25.11
C MET A 58 -4.30 30.22 -26.13
N GLY A 59 -5.21 31.12 -25.74
CA GLY A 59 -6.40 31.48 -26.54
C GLY A 59 -6.07 31.87 -28.00
N LEU A 60 -7.09 32.08 -28.83
CA LEU A 60 -6.96 32.31 -30.29
C LEU A 60 -5.80 33.23 -30.72
N ARG A 61 -5.45 34.24 -29.91
CA ARG A 61 -4.36 35.17 -30.16
C ARG A 61 -2.95 34.55 -30.08
N ASP A 62 -2.73 33.59 -29.19
CA ASP A 62 -1.44 32.93 -28.98
C ASP A 62 -1.24 31.74 -29.92
N MET A 63 -2.34 31.13 -30.37
CA MET A 63 -2.32 30.12 -31.45
C MET A 63 -1.80 30.71 -32.78
N VAL A 64 -1.95 32.03 -32.99
CA VAL A 64 -1.52 32.76 -34.19
C VAL A 64 -0.11 33.36 -34.06
N LEU A 65 0.37 33.63 -32.84
CA LEU A 65 1.65 34.34 -32.58
C LEU A 65 2.79 33.43 -32.08
N GLY A 66 2.57 32.12 -31.97
CA GLY A 66 3.34 31.17 -31.17
C GLY A 66 4.76 30.78 -31.60
N CYS A 67 5.63 31.68 -32.05
CA CYS A 67 6.98 31.31 -32.51
C CYS A 67 8.17 31.73 -31.65
N LEU A 68 8.07 32.59 -30.61
CA LEU A 68 9.30 33.20 -30.05
C LEU A 68 9.50 33.24 -28.52
N SER A 69 8.57 32.77 -27.66
CA SER A 69 8.87 32.68 -26.20
C SER A 69 8.05 31.69 -25.34
N ASP A 70 7.10 30.92 -25.92
CA ASP A 70 6.07 30.18 -25.16
C ASP A 70 6.27 28.65 -25.03
N GLY A 71 7.42 28.13 -25.49
CA GLY A 71 7.65 26.67 -25.54
C GLY A 71 7.63 26.00 -24.15
N GLU A 72 8.20 26.66 -23.14
CA GLU A 72 8.27 26.11 -21.78
C GLU A 72 6.90 26.14 -21.08
N LYS A 73 6.14 27.22 -21.23
CA LYS A 73 4.78 27.33 -20.70
C LYS A 73 3.87 26.24 -21.27
N LYS A 74 3.85 26.09 -22.60
CA LYS A 74 3.06 25.05 -23.27
C LYS A 74 3.45 23.66 -22.76
N ARG A 75 4.75 23.39 -22.63
CA ARG A 75 5.26 22.12 -22.10
C ARG A 75 4.75 21.86 -20.67
N ILE A 76 4.81 22.84 -19.78
CA ILE A 76 4.30 22.70 -18.39
C ILE A 76 2.80 22.39 -18.40
N LEU A 77 2.00 23.08 -19.22
CA LEU A 77 0.55 22.84 -19.30
C LEU A 77 0.20 21.48 -19.92
N CYS A 78 0.94 21.04 -20.95
CA CYS A 78 0.79 19.69 -21.51
C CYS A 78 1.03 18.61 -20.44
N ARG A 79 2.06 18.78 -19.62
CA ARG A 79 2.35 17.89 -18.49
C ARG A 79 1.22 17.90 -17.47
N ALA A 80 0.79 19.09 -17.07
CA ALA A 80 -0.28 19.26 -16.08
C ALA A 80 -1.59 18.61 -16.54
N ALA A 81 -1.98 18.81 -17.80
CA ALA A 81 -3.16 18.16 -18.38
C ALA A 81 -3.03 16.64 -18.41
N ARG A 82 -1.89 16.09 -18.88
CA ARG A 82 -1.64 14.64 -18.89
C ARG A 82 -1.70 14.04 -17.50
N CYS A 83 -1.03 14.65 -16.52
CA CYS A 83 -1.08 14.20 -15.13
C CYS A 83 -2.51 14.21 -14.59
N HIS A 84 -3.26 15.30 -14.81
CA HIS A 84 -4.63 15.39 -14.34
C HIS A 84 -5.55 14.33 -14.93
N VAL A 85 -5.49 14.12 -16.25
CA VAL A 85 -6.23 13.05 -16.94
C VAL A 85 -5.85 11.67 -16.40
N ALA A 86 -4.57 11.44 -16.12
CA ALA A 86 -4.08 10.18 -15.59
C ALA A 86 -4.49 9.88 -14.14
N THR A 87 -5.18 10.81 -13.46
CA THR A 87 -5.76 10.57 -12.13
C THR A 87 -7.12 9.87 -12.14
N PHE A 88 -7.67 9.65 -13.34
CA PHE A 88 -8.97 9.02 -13.57
C PHE A 88 -8.81 7.71 -14.35
N GLY A 89 -9.61 6.70 -14.03
CA GLY A 89 -9.57 5.40 -14.69
C GLY A 89 -9.71 5.49 -16.22
N PRO A 90 -10.81 6.07 -16.75
CA PRO A 90 -10.99 6.24 -18.20
C PRO A 90 -9.93 7.14 -18.84
N GLY A 91 -9.42 8.13 -18.10
CA GLY A 91 -8.34 9.00 -18.57
C GLY A 91 -7.03 8.24 -18.78
N ARG A 92 -6.69 7.29 -17.89
CA ARG A 92 -5.54 6.39 -18.08
C ARG A 92 -5.72 5.50 -19.31
N ASP A 93 -6.91 4.95 -19.50
CA ASP A 93 -7.22 4.10 -20.66
C ASP A 93 -7.06 4.88 -21.97
N PHE A 94 -7.56 6.12 -22.03
CA PHE A 94 -7.33 7.03 -23.14
C PHE A 94 -5.84 7.31 -23.38
N LEU A 95 -5.08 7.65 -22.33
CA LEU A 95 -3.65 7.94 -22.45
C LEU A 95 -2.85 6.71 -22.91
N GLU A 96 -3.24 5.50 -22.52
CA GLU A 96 -2.62 4.27 -22.99
C GLU A 96 -2.87 4.07 -24.49
N GLN A 97 -4.12 4.26 -24.95
CA GLN A 97 -4.46 4.18 -26.38
C GLN A 97 -3.70 5.20 -27.23
N GLN A 98 -3.51 6.42 -26.71
CA GLN A 98 -2.72 7.46 -27.36
C GLN A 98 -1.20 7.28 -27.18
N LYS A 99 -0.75 6.23 -26.48
CA LYS A 99 0.66 5.97 -26.12
C LYS A 99 1.31 7.12 -25.36
N LEU A 100 0.54 7.82 -24.53
CA LEU A 100 0.99 8.94 -23.70
C LEU A 100 1.14 8.57 -22.21
N LEU A 101 0.56 7.45 -21.76
CA LEU A 101 0.56 7.06 -20.35
C LEU A 101 1.99 6.90 -19.78
N HIS A 102 2.90 6.34 -20.57
CA HIS A 102 4.30 6.14 -20.18
C HIS A 102 5.07 7.45 -19.87
N HIS A 103 4.56 8.62 -20.26
CA HIS A 103 5.15 9.91 -19.92
C HIS A 103 4.68 10.46 -18.57
N VAL A 104 3.56 9.97 -18.04
CA VAL A 104 2.88 10.57 -16.89
C VAL A 104 3.75 10.55 -15.64
N ASP A 105 4.50 9.48 -15.42
CA ASP A 105 5.34 9.34 -14.22
C ASP A 105 6.44 10.42 -14.17
N GLN A 106 7.14 10.63 -15.29
CA GLN A 106 8.15 11.69 -15.38
C GLN A 106 7.51 13.09 -15.38
N ASP A 107 6.36 13.27 -16.03
CA ASP A 107 5.63 14.54 -15.99
C ASP A 107 5.23 14.93 -14.56
N ALA A 108 4.76 13.96 -13.78
CA ALA A 108 4.39 14.14 -12.37
C ALA A 108 5.60 14.53 -11.53
N ALA A 109 6.74 13.84 -11.73
CA ALA A 109 7.99 14.15 -11.06
C ALA A 109 8.51 15.55 -11.41
N ASP A 110 8.50 15.93 -12.69
CA ASP A 110 8.93 17.25 -13.16
C ASP A 110 8.05 18.36 -12.60
N LEU A 111 6.72 18.18 -12.61
CA LEU A 111 5.77 19.17 -12.09
C LEU A 111 5.90 19.33 -10.59
N PHE A 112 5.89 18.23 -9.85
CA PHE A 112 5.97 18.25 -8.40
C PHE A 112 7.33 18.76 -7.94
N GLY A 113 8.42 18.32 -8.58
CA GLY A 113 9.78 18.77 -8.31
C GLY A 113 9.97 20.28 -8.45
N ALA A 114 9.24 20.91 -9.38
CA ALA A 114 9.25 22.34 -9.63
C ALA A 114 8.44 23.19 -8.63
N LEU A 115 7.81 22.59 -7.62
CA LEU A 115 6.99 23.29 -6.62
C LEU A 115 7.81 23.77 -5.39
N PRO A 116 7.42 24.91 -4.79
CA PRO A 116 7.89 25.29 -3.47
C PRO A 116 7.53 24.26 -2.39
N ALA A 117 8.35 24.15 -1.35
CA ALA A 117 8.15 23.20 -0.25
C ALA A 117 6.77 23.32 0.42
N SER A 118 6.30 24.56 0.66
CA SER A 118 4.99 24.79 1.28
C SER A 118 3.81 24.26 0.45
N VAL A 119 3.93 24.25 -0.87
CA VAL A 119 2.90 23.74 -1.77
C VAL A 119 2.94 22.23 -1.80
N LYS A 120 4.15 21.64 -1.83
CA LYS A 120 4.33 20.18 -1.71
C LYS A 120 3.72 19.65 -0.42
N GLU A 121 4.01 20.31 0.70
CA GLU A 121 3.46 19.98 2.02
C GLU A 121 1.92 20.04 2.02
N ALA A 122 1.33 21.10 1.44
CA ALA A 122 -0.13 21.21 1.30
C ALA A 122 -0.72 20.08 0.43
N MET A 123 -0.06 19.74 -0.68
CA MET A 123 -0.49 18.63 -1.56
C MET A 123 -0.38 17.26 -0.89
N ILE A 124 0.68 17.02 -0.12
CA ILE A 124 0.88 15.80 0.68
C ILE A 124 -0.18 15.71 1.78
N THR A 125 -0.52 16.85 2.40
CA THR A 125 -1.54 16.90 3.46
C THR A 125 -2.96 16.65 2.91
N GLY A 126 -3.21 17.08 1.67
CA GLY A 126 -4.48 16.87 0.96
C GLY A 126 -4.54 15.57 0.15
N VAL A 127 -3.61 14.63 0.36
CA VAL A 127 -3.50 13.41 -0.45
C VAL A 127 -4.72 12.50 -0.29
N ARG A 128 -5.16 11.91 -1.40
CA ARG A 128 -6.29 10.98 -1.44
C ARG A 128 -6.01 9.75 -2.27
N ILE A 129 -6.79 8.70 -2.04
CA ILE A 129 -6.83 7.51 -2.89
C ILE A 129 -7.87 7.75 -3.97
N GLY A 130 -7.43 7.76 -5.22
CA GLY A 130 -8.28 7.92 -6.40
C GLY A 130 -8.69 6.57 -7.00
N ASP A 131 -9.13 6.64 -8.26
CA ASP A 131 -9.56 5.49 -9.03
C ASP A 131 -8.48 4.40 -9.07
N ARG A 132 -8.93 3.14 -9.07
CA ARG A 132 -8.05 1.96 -9.13
C ARG A 132 -6.95 1.93 -8.05
N GLY A 133 -7.11 2.69 -6.97
CA GLY A 133 -6.22 2.69 -5.81
C GLY A 133 -4.98 3.57 -5.98
N GLN A 134 -4.96 4.43 -7.00
CA GLN A 134 -3.87 5.37 -7.22
C GLN A 134 -3.81 6.43 -6.11
N ILE A 135 -2.61 6.84 -5.72
CA ILE A 135 -2.42 7.95 -4.79
C ILE A 135 -2.43 9.26 -5.60
N VAL A 136 -3.27 10.21 -5.22
CA VAL A 136 -3.50 11.46 -5.95
C VAL A 136 -3.17 12.66 -5.07
N LEU A 137 -2.25 13.49 -5.57
CA LEU A 137 -1.84 14.77 -4.99
C LEU A 137 -2.63 15.88 -5.69
N THR A 138 -3.29 16.77 -4.94
CA THR A 138 -4.11 17.83 -5.51
C THR A 138 -3.52 19.20 -5.16
N PHE A 139 -3.27 20.03 -6.17
CA PHE A 139 -2.84 21.40 -5.96
C PHE A 139 -3.85 22.15 -5.09
N PRO A 140 -3.38 22.94 -4.12
CA PRO A 140 -4.27 23.85 -3.40
C PRO A 140 -4.90 24.85 -4.37
N ASP A 141 -6.13 25.26 -4.06
CA ASP A 141 -6.89 26.35 -4.70
C ASP A 141 -7.33 26.16 -6.16
N ILE A 142 -6.62 25.38 -6.97
CA ILE A 142 -6.96 25.19 -8.41
C ILE A 142 -7.54 23.80 -8.71
N GLY A 143 -7.44 22.84 -7.79
CA GLY A 143 -8.01 21.50 -7.98
C GLY A 143 -7.29 20.64 -9.03
N LEU A 144 -6.12 21.07 -9.52
CA LEU A 144 -5.29 20.28 -10.44
C LEU A 144 -4.77 19.04 -9.71
N ARG A 145 -4.87 17.88 -10.35
CA ARG A 145 -4.53 16.57 -9.75
C ARG A 145 -3.26 16.02 -10.41
N ILE A 146 -2.34 15.48 -9.63
CA ILE A 146 -1.15 14.77 -10.10
C ILE A 146 -1.17 13.37 -9.46
N PRO A 147 -0.96 12.30 -10.24
CA PRO A 147 -0.80 10.97 -9.68
C PRO A 147 0.59 10.82 -9.06
N LEU A 148 0.68 10.19 -7.90
CA LEU A 148 1.95 9.72 -7.37
C LEU A 148 2.40 8.53 -8.22
N GLY A 149 3.46 8.71 -9.00
CA GLY A 149 4.12 7.64 -9.74
C GLY A 149 5.43 7.21 -9.10
N ARG A 150 6.05 6.18 -9.67
CA ARG A 150 7.26 5.55 -9.14
C ARG A 150 8.49 6.46 -9.21
N THR A 151 8.57 7.35 -10.20
CA THR A 151 9.68 8.31 -10.32
C THR A 151 9.74 9.25 -9.11
N LEU A 152 8.59 9.64 -8.56
CA LEU A 152 8.50 10.44 -7.32
C LEU A 152 8.99 9.68 -6.08
N LEU A 153 8.99 8.35 -6.12
CA LEU A 153 9.52 7.46 -5.07
C LEU A 153 10.96 7.03 -5.34
N GLY A 154 11.61 7.55 -6.38
CA GLY A 154 13.02 7.32 -6.70
C GLY A 154 14.00 8.21 -5.94
N THR A 155 15.22 8.34 -6.45
CA THR A 155 16.29 9.16 -5.85
C THR A 155 16.64 10.39 -6.70
N GLY A 156 15.88 10.65 -7.76
CA GLY A 156 16.10 11.75 -8.70
C GLY A 156 15.68 13.12 -8.18
N GLU A 157 15.95 14.15 -8.98
CA GLU A 157 15.47 15.50 -8.71
C GLU A 157 13.93 15.51 -8.65
N GLY A 158 13.37 16.14 -7.61
CA GLY A 158 11.93 16.21 -7.40
C GLY A 158 11.30 14.99 -6.72
N ALA A 159 12.08 13.93 -6.45
CA ALA A 159 11.61 12.81 -5.65
C ALA A 159 11.29 13.23 -4.21
N LEU A 160 10.33 12.53 -3.60
CA LEU A 160 9.94 12.76 -2.22
C LEU A 160 11.10 12.41 -1.29
N VAL A 161 11.31 13.22 -0.25
CA VAL A 161 12.24 12.88 0.84
C VAL A 161 11.60 11.90 1.82
N MET A 162 12.40 11.27 2.68
CA MET A 162 11.89 10.26 3.62
C MET A 162 10.82 10.78 4.56
N ASP A 163 10.95 12.03 5.03
CA ASP A 163 9.96 12.65 5.90
C ASP A 163 8.63 12.86 5.19
N GLU A 164 8.65 13.29 3.92
CA GLU A 164 7.46 13.45 3.07
C GLU A 164 6.78 12.10 2.81
N VAL A 165 7.56 11.03 2.57
CA VAL A 165 7.04 9.67 2.37
C VAL A 165 6.37 9.14 3.64
N ARG A 166 6.96 9.37 4.82
CA ARG A 166 6.35 9.00 6.10
C ARG A 166 5.09 9.82 6.38
N GLN A 167 5.12 11.13 6.14
CA GLN A 167 3.96 12.02 6.27
C GLN A 167 2.83 11.59 5.34
N LEU A 168 3.14 11.15 4.12
CA LEU A 168 2.13 10.68 3.17
C LEU A 168 1.45 9.39 3.63
N LEU A 169 2.21 8.45 4.22
CA LEU A 169 1.70 7.14 4.59
C LEU A 169 0.99 7.11 5.96
N MET A 170 1.53 7.83 6.95
CA MET A 170 1.11 7.81 8.35
C MET A 170 0.17 8.97 8.71
N TYR A 171 -0.34 8.99 9.95
CA TYR A 171 -1.19 10.07 10.45
C TYR A 171 -0.56 11.45 10.21
N GLN A 172 -1.38 12.34 9.66
CA GLN A 172 -1.06 13.75 9.49
C GLN A 172 -1.85 14.56 10.50
N ASP A 173 -1.27 15.65 11.01
CA ASP A 173 -1.95 16.54 11.93
C ASP A 173 -3.27 17.04 11.32
N GLY A 174 -4.38 16.76 12.00
CA GLY A 174 -5.73 17.15 11.57
C GLY A 174 -6.49 16.15 10.70
N GLN A 175 -5.88 15.04 10.27
CA GLN A 175 -6.60 13.94 9.61
C GLN A 175 -7.13 12.94 10.64
N LEU A 176 -8.36 12.44 10.43
CA LEU A 176 -8.96 11.40 11.28
C LEU A 176 -8.36 10.02 11.02
N GLU A 177 -7.89 9.76 9.79
CA GLU A 177 -7.39 8.46 9.33
C GLU A 177 -6.10 8.64 8.51
N SER A 178 -5.17 7.71 8.65
CA SER A 178 -3.95 7.70 7.81
C SER A 178 -4.25 7.25 6.37
N LEU A 179 -3.35 7.53 5.43
CA LEU A 179 -3.52 7.04 4.04
C LEU A 179 -3.46 5.50 3.99
N LEU A 180 -2.59 4.88 4.80
CA LEU A 180 -2.50 3.43 4.91
C LEU A 180 -3.78 2.80 5.48
N GLU A 181 -4.42 3.45 6.45
CA GLU A 181 -5.71 3.02 7.01
C GLU A 181 -6.81 3.06 5.94
N ARG A 182 -6.95 4.18 5.22
CA ARG A 182 -7.92 4.31 4.11
C ARG A 182 -7.69 3.26 3.02
N PHE A 183 -6.43 3.00 2.69
CA PHE A 183 -6.08 1.97 1.70
C PHE A 183 -6.44 0.57 2.18
N SER A 184 -6.13 0.26 3.44
CA SER A 184 -6.49 -1.02 4.06
C SER A 184 -8.00 -1.23 4.10
N ALA A 185 -8.77 -0.20 4.46
CA ALA A 185 -10.23 -0.26 4.42
C ALA A 185 -10.75 -0.53 2.99
N GLY A 186 -10.20 0.13 1.98
CA GLY A 186 -10.54 -0.10 0.56
C GLY A 186 -10.21 -1.52 0.07
N LEU A 187 -9.07 -2.06 0.50
CA LEU A 187 -8.68 -3.46 0.22
C LEU A 187 -9.63 -4.49 0.88
N GLY A 188 -10.36 -4.11 1.93
CA GLY A 188 -11.35 -4.97 2.58
C GLY A 188 -12.69 -5.06 1.83
N HIS A 189 -13.05 -4.04 1.04
CA HIS A 189 -14.45 -3.87 0.60
C HIS A 189 -14.75 -4.29 -0.85
N VAL A 190 -13.79 -4.30 -1.79
CA VAL A 190 -14.15 -4.44 -3.22
C VAL A 190 -13.02 -5.04 -4.07
N ASP A 191 -13.46 -5.82 -5.07
CA ASP A 191 -12.82 -6.25 -6.34
C ASP A 191 -11.37 -6.78 -6.28
N ALA A 192 -11.18 -8.00 -6.78
CA ALA A 192 -9.86 -8.61 -6.95
C ALA A 192 -8.97 -7.84 -7.94
N GLU A 193 -9.55 -6.99 -8.79
CA GLU A 193 -8.84 -6.12 -9.74
C GLU A 193 -8.43 -4.77 -9.17
N TYR A 194 -9.01 -4.33 -8.05
CA TYR A 194 -8.50 -3.21 -7.27
C TYR A 194 -7.27 -3.66 -6.44
N PRO A 195 -6.36 -2.76 -6.03
CA PRO A 195 -5.88 -1.70 -6.89
C PRO A 195 -5.29 -2.29 -8.18
N ASP A 196 -5.16 -1.48 -9.24
CA ASP A 196 -4.55 -1.96 -10.49
C ASP A 196 -3.05 -2.26 -10.32
N ASN A 197 -2.42 -2.83 -11.35
CA ASN A 197 -1.02 -3.27 -11.25
C ASN A 197 -0.05 -2.11 -11.00
N GLU A 198 -0.31 -0.94 -11.58
CA GLU A 198 0.56 0.22 -11.42
C GLU A 198 0.41 0.82 -10.01
N ALA A 199 -0.82 0.90 -9.51
CA ALA A 199 -1.08 1.29 -8.13
C ALA A 199 -0.45 0.30 -7.14
N CYS A 200 -0.49 -1.01 -7.40
CA CYS A 200 0.24 -2.00 -6.60
C CYS A 200 1.75 -1.69 -6.55
N HIS A 201 2.38 -1.34 -7.67
CA HIS A 201 3.80 -0.97 -7.71
C HIS A 201 4.08 0.27 -6.87
N VAL A 202 3.29 1.32 -7.02
CA VAL A 202 3.44 2.57 -6.24
C VAL A 202 3.27 2.32 -4.74
N TRP A 203 2.26 1.54 -4.34
CA TRP A 203 2.03 1.19 -2.94
C TRP A 203 3.16 0.34 -2.35
N ASN A 204 3.64 -0.65 -3.11
CA ASN A 204 4.78 -1.47 -2.69
C ASN A 204 6.05 -0.61 -2.51
N ASP A 205 6.38 0.23 -3.49
CA ASP A 205 7.56 1.09 -3.44
C ASP A 205 7.45 2.12 -2.29
N LEU A 206 6.25 2.67 -2.04
CA LEU A 206 6.00 3.59 -0.94
C LEU A 206 6.21 2.92 0.43
N ILE A 207 5.64 1.73 0.62
CA ILE A 207 5.77 0.96 1.87
C ILE A 207 7.22 0.51 2.08
N GLU A 208 7.87 -0.05 1.05
CA GLU A 208 9.27 -0.47 1.14
C GLU A 208 10.19 0.70 1.50
N ARG A 209 9.93 1.88 0.92
CA ARG A 209 10.67 3.09 1.25
C ARG A 209 10.42 3.53 2.69
N CYS A 210 9.19 3.51 3.18
CA CYS A 210 8.87 3.80 4.59
C CYS A 210 9.55 2.83 5.57
N ILE A 211 9.66 1.54 5.22
CA ILE A 211 10.38 0.53 6.01
C ILE A 211 11.89 0.79 5.97
N ASP A 212 12.43 1.21 4.83
CA ASP A 212 13.84 1.62 4.66
C ASP A 212 14.83 0.50 5.06
N GLY A 213 14.45 -0.76 4.81
CA GLY A 213 15.23 -1.95 5.19
C GLY A 213 15.38 -2.17 6.71
N LYS A 214 14.68 -1.38 7.54
CA LYS A 214 14.68 -1.52 9.00
C LYS A 214 13.78 -2.69 9.42
N PRO A 215 13.99 -3.22 10.63
CA PRO A 215 13.05 -4.16 11.25
C PRO A 215 11.61 -3.62 11.27
N ILE A 216 10.62 -4.50 11.05
CA ILE A 216 9.20 -4.13 10.91
C ILE A 216 8.62 -3.51 12.19
N ASP A 217 9.10 -3.90 13.36
CA ASP A 217 8.73 -3.30 14.64
C ASP A 217 9.15 -1.83 14.79
N GLN A 218 10.09 -1.35 13.96
CA GLN A 218 10.49 0.05 13.92
C GLN A 218 9.65 0.90 12.96
N PHE A 219 8.70 0.28 12.24
CA PHE A 219 7.81 1.02 11.34
C PHE A 219 6.91 1.99 12.12
N SER A 220 6.27 1.48 13.19
CA SER A 220 5.41 2.22 14.10
C SER A 220 5.41 1.58 15.49
N ASN A 221 5.30 2.39 16.54
CA ASN A 221 5.06 1.91 17.90
C ASN A 221 3.56 1.63 18.17
N ASP A 222 2.67 2.00 17.25
CA ASP A 222 1.24 1.77 17.36
C ASP A 222 0.85 0.39 16.78
N PRO A 223 0.33 -0.53 17.62
CA PRO A 223 -0.15 -1.84 17.18
C PRO A 223 -1.23 -1.78 16.10
N ALA A 224 -2.11 -0.77 16.14
CA ALA A 224 -3.16 -0.63 15.13
C ALA A 224 -2.56 -0.33 13.75
N MET A 225 -1.59 0.58 13.70
CA MET A 225 -0.88 0.89 12.47
C MET A 225 -0.06 -0.28 11.92
N LEU A 226 0.57 -1.08 12.80
CA LEU A 226 1.22 -2.33 12.39
C LEU A 226 0.21 -3.34 11.82
N GLY A 227 -0.98 -3.45 12.42
CA GLY A 227 -2.06 -4.28 11.90
C GLY A 227 -2.51 -3.87 10.50
N MET A 228 -2.67 -2.56 10.25
CA MET A 228 -3.01 -2.03 8.93
C MET A 228 -1.91 -2.29 7.89
N LEU A 229 -0.64 -2.06 8.25
CA LEU A 229 0.50 -2.41 7.40
C LEU A 229 0.48 -3.90 7.04
N ALA A 230 0.28 -4.75 8.05
CA ALA A 230 0.25 -6.19 7.89
C ALA A 230 -0.88 -6.63 6.95
N PHE A 231 -2.06 -6.04 7.11
CA PHE A 231 -3.21 -6.27 6.26
C PHE A 231 -2.96 -5.86 4.81
N ALA A 232 -2.49 -4.63 4.59
CA ALA A 232 -2.20 -4.11 3.26
C ALA A 232 -1.19 -5.01 2.52
N LEU A 233 -0.08 -5.38 3.18
CA LEU A 233 0.94 -6.25 2.60
C LEU A 233 0.40 -7.63 2.22
N ARG A 234 -0.37 -8.29 3.11
CA ARG A 234 -0.98 -9.61 2.82
C ARG A 234 -1.98 -9.51 1.67
N ALA A 235 -2.89 -8.54 1.74
CA ALA A 235 -3.94 -8.37 0.73
C ALA A 235 -3.36 -8.07 -0.65
N MET A 236 -2.34 -7.19 -0.73
CA MET A 236 -1.63 -6.94 -1.98
C MET A 236 -0.90 -8.20 -2.48
N ALA A 237 -0.17 -8.91 -1.61
CA ALA A 237 0.52 -10.15 -1.96
C ALA A 237 -0.43 -11.20 -2.55
N GLY A 238 -1.61 -11.37 -1.95
CA GLY A 238 -2.66 -12.26 -2.45
C GLY A 238 -3.17 -11.84 -3.83
N ARG A 239 -3.47 -10.55 -4.03
CA ARG A 239 -3.96 -10.00 -5.30
C ARG A 239 -2.93 -10.13 -6.43
N VAL A 240 -1.67 -9.73 -6.21
CA VAL A 240 -0.60 -9.86 -7.22
C VAL A 240 -0.26 -11.32 -7.50
N SER A 241 -0.36 -12.20 -6.49
CA SER A 241 -0.21 -13.65 -6.67
C SER A 241 -1.34 -14.22 -7.54
N ALA A 242 -2.59 -13.80 -7.35
CA ALA A 242 -3.73 -14.26 -8.14
C ALA A 242 -3.59 -13.87 -9.62
N ARG A 243 -3.04 -12.67 -9.88
CA ARG A 243 -2.72 -12.14 -11.21
C ARG A 243 -1.44 -12.72 -11.83
N ARG A 244 -0.74 -13.62 -11.13
CA ARG A 244 0.52 -14.27 -11.57
C ARG A 244 1.69 -13.30 -11.81
N LEU A 245 1.70 -12.15 -11.13
CA LEU A 245 2.74 -11.13 -11.24
C LEU A 245 3.97 -11.42 -10.35
N HIS A 246 4.32 -12.70 -10.19
CA HIS A 246 5.37 -13.15 -9.25
C HIS A 246 6.78 -12.63 -9.55
N HIS A 247 7.01 -12.15 -10.77
CA HIS A 247 8.29 -11.62 -11.22
C HIS A 247 8.42 -10.11 -11.00
N GLU A 248 7.29 -9.43 -10.81
CA GLU A 248 7.21 -7.99 -10.61
C GLU A 248 7.21 -7.60 -9.13
N PHE A 249 6.71 -8.50 -8.26
CA PHE A 249 6.51 -8.20 -6.84
C PHE A 249 7.30 -9.15 -5.93
N PRO A 250 7.86 -8.65 -4.82
CA PRO A 250 8.58 -9.46 -3.84
C PRO A 250 7.60 -10.18 -2.87
N ILE A 251 6.70 -11.02 -3.39
CA ILE A 251 5.58 -11.64 -2.64
C ILE A 251 6.03 -12.32 -1.34
N ARG A 252 7.15 -13.06 -1.37
CA ARG A 252 7.71 -13.69 -0.16
C ARG A 252 8.03 -12.67 0.93
N ARG A 253 8.62 -11.54 0.55
CA ARG A 253 8.98 -10.45 1.48
C ARG A 253 7.72 -9.80 2.02
N MET A 254 6.75 -9.47 1.15
CA MET A 254 5.47 -8.89 1.58
C MET A 254 4.74 -9.76 2.63
N LEU A 255 4.68 -11.08 2.41
CA LEU A 255 4.06 -12.01 3.37
C LEU A 255 4.88 -12.19 4.66
N THR A 256 6.21 -12.13 4.56
CA THR A 256 7.12 -12.14 5.73
C THR A 256 6.91 -10.91 6.60
N ASP A 257 6.94 -9.73 5.97
CA ASP A 257 6.79 -8.44 6.63
C ASP A 257 5.38 -8.29 7.21
N SER A 258 4.37 -8.81 6.52
CA SER A 258 3.00 -8.94 7.04
C SER A 258 2.93 -9.80 8.30
N ALA A 259 3.51 -11.00 8.29
CA ALA A 259 3.50 -11.88 9.46
C ALA A 259 4.20 -11.24 10.67
N LEU A 260 5.33 -10.57 10.45
CA LEU A 260 6.04 -9.82 11.50
C LEU A 260 5.19 -8.68 12.04
N ALA A 261 4.57 -7.88 11.17
CA ALA A 261 3.74 -6.76 11.58
C ALA A 261 2.54 -7.21 12.42
N TYR A 262 1.82 -8.28 12.02
CA TYR A 262 0.74 -8.85 12.84
C TYR A 262 1.23 -9.41 14.18
N PHE A 263 2.41 -10.03 14.21
CA PHE A 263 3.00 -10.54 15.45
C PHE A 263 3.25 -9.40 16.44
N HIS A 264 3.83 -8.29 15.97
CA HIS A 264 4.07 -7.10 16.79
C HIS A 264 2.79 -6.33 17.13
N ALA A 265 1.75 -6.41 16.29
CA ALA A 265 0.42 -5.89 16.58
C ALA A 265 -0.36 -6.72 17.62
N GLY A 266 0.13 -7.91 17.99
CA GLY A 266 -0.55 -8.79 18.94
C GLY A 266 -1.73 -9.57 18.33
N ASP A 267 -1.74 -9.77 17.00
CA ASP A 267 -2.75 -10.58 16.31
C ASP A 267 -2.16 -11.91 15.80
N PRO A 268 -2.11 -12.95 16.64
CA PRO A 268 -1.52 -14.23 16.28
C PRO A 268 -2.31 -14.98 15.20
N LYS A 269 -3.63 -14.74 15.07
CA LYS A 269 -4.46 -15.41 14.06
C LYS A 269 -4.09 -14.87 12.67
N SER A 270 -4.11 -13.55 12.50
CA SER A 270 -3.75 -12.93 11.22
C SER A 270 -2.27 -13.13 10.88
N CYS A 271 -1.37 -13.16 11.88
CA CYS A 271 0.02 -13.57 11.71
C CYS A 271 0.15 -14.97 11.10
N ALA A 272 -0.58 -15.94 11.66
CA ALA A 272 -0.58 -17.31 11.18
C ALA A 272 -1.17 -17.43 9.76
N ASP A 273 -2.21 -16.67 9.43
CA ASP A 273 -2.75 -16.65 8.08
C ASP A 273 -1.73 -16.17 7.04
N SER A 274 -0.97 -15.10 7.33
CA SER A 274 0.11 -14.62 6.44
C SER A 274 1.17 -15.72 6.20
N LEU A 275 1.49 -16.50 7.23
CA LEU A 275 2.42 -17.62 7.14
C LEU A 275 1.84 -18.81 6.35
N ILE A 276 0.55 -19.11 6.51
CA ILE A 276 -0.14 -20.14 5.72
C ILE A 276 -0.18 -19.74 4.24
N GLU A 277 -0.48 -18.49 3.95
CA GLU A 277 -0.47 -17.95 2.58
C GLU A 277 0.94 -18.00 1.96
N MET A 278 1.98 -17.71 2.74
CA MET A 278 3.38 -17.93 2.34
C MET A 278 3.64 -19.41 2.05
N GLY A 279 3.08 -20.32 2.86
CA GLY A 279 3.11 -21.76 2.62
C GLY A 279 2.51 -22.14 1.27
N HIS A 280 1.32 -21.62 0.95
CA HIS A 280 0.67 -21.83 -0.34
C HIS A 280 1.48 -21.24 -1.50
N TYR A 281 2.09 -20.08 -1.33
CA TYR A 281 2.98 -19.48 -2.33
C TYR A 281 4.15 -20.40 -2.66
N HIS A 282 4.84 -20.97 -1.65
CA HIS A 282 5.93 -21.92 -1.87
C HIS A 282 5.44 -23.24 -2.48
N GLN A 283 4.30 -23.76 -2.02
CA GLN A 283 3.71 -24.99 -2.54
C GLN A 283 3.39 -24.89 -4.04
N ARG A 284 2.84 -23.75 -4.50
CA ARG A 284 2.58 -23.48 -5.93
C ARG A 284 3.84 -23.51 -6.80
N ARG A 285 5.02 -23.31 -6.19
CA ARG A 285 6.33 -23.36 -6.84
C ARG A 285 7.05 -24.69 -6.61
N SER A 286 6.35 -25.69 -6.10
CA SER A 286 6.91 -27.00 -5.71
C SER A 286 8.04 -26.93 -4.69
N ASP A 287 8.11 -25.82 -3.94
CA ASP A 287 9.07 -25.61 -2.86
C ASP A 287 8.48 -26.12 -1.54
N PHE A 288 8.25 -27.43 -1.49
CA PHE A 288 7.55 -28.09 -0.40
C PHE A 288 8.28 -27.96 0.95
N ARG A 289 9.61 -27.82 0.94
CA ARG A 289 10.41 -27.60 2.15
C ARG A 289 10.05 -26.27 2.80
N ASN A 290 10.04 -25.18 2.03
CA ASN A 290 9.68 -23.87 2.54
C ASN A 290 8.18 -23.77 2.85
N ALA A 291 7.34 -24.47 2.09
CA ALA A 291 5.91 -24.57 2.40
C ALA A 291 5.65 -25.24 3.76
N ALA A 292 6.35 -26.35 4.04
CA ALA A 292 6.28 -27.06 5.32
C ALA A 292 6.79 -26.18 6.47
N TRP A 293 7.91 -25.47 6.26
CA TRP A 293 8.48 -24.55 7.25
C TRP A 293 7.51 -23.40 7.60
N ALA A 294 6.88 -22.78 6.61
CA ALA A 294 5.92 -21.70 6.83
C ALA A 294 4.70 -22.17 7.65
N ASN A 295 4.14 -23.34 7.32
CA ASN A 295 3.03 -23.95 8.08
C ASN A 295 3.44 -24.30 9.52
N LYS A 296 4.69 -24.74 9.72
CA LYS A 296 5.24 -25.01 11.05
C LYS A 296 5.34 -23.74 11.90
N LEU A 297 5.78 -22.62 11.31
CA LEU A 297 5.80 -21.33 11.99
C LEU A 297 4.37 -20.88 12.36
N ALA A 298 3.41 -21.01 11.43
CA ALA A 298 2.00 -20.69 11.69
C ALA A 298 1.45 -21.50 12.87
N ALA A 299 1.73 -22.81 12.90
CA ALA A 299 1.32 -23.70 13.98
C ALA A 299 1.90 -23.26 15.33
N ASN A 300 3.18 -22.86 15.38
CA ASN A 300 3.84 -22.42 16.61
C ASN A 300 3.25 -21.12 17.16
N VAL A 301 2.94 -20.15 16.29
CA VAL A 301 2.30 -18.88 16.67
C VAL A 301 0.92 -19.15 17.28
N LEU A 302 0.10 -19.96 16.61
CA LEU A 302 -1.23 -20.33 17.08
C LEU A 302 -1.20 -21.17 18.37
N ALA A 303 -0.25 -22.10 18.48
CA ALA A 303 -0.07 -22.91 19.67
C ALA A 303 0.28 -22.04 20.88
N SER A 304 1.23 -21.11 20.73
CA SER A 304 1.61 -20.18 21.80
C SER A 304 0.42 -19.32 22.21
N ALA A 305 -0.29 -18.73 21.23
CA ALA A 305 -1.49 -17.93 21.48
C ALA A 305 -2.58 -18.72 22.20
N ALA A 306 -2.82 -19.98 21.82
CA ALA A 306 -3.80 -20.84 22.50
C ALA A 306 -3.44 -21.03 23.98
N LEU A 307 -2.16 -21.25 24.29
CA LEU A 307 -1.69 -21.42 25.66
C LEU A 307 -1.81 -20.13 26.49
N ASP A 308 -1.55 -18.98 25.89
CA ASP A 308 -1.66 -17.68 26.54
C ASP A 308 -3.12 -17.29 26.79
N LEU A 309 -4.00 -17.46 25.79
CA LEU A 309 -5.45 -17.27 25.91
C LEU A 309 -6.07 -18.15 26.99
N TRP A 310 -5.56 -19.39 27.12
CA TRP A 310 -6.00 -20.29 28.19
C TRP A 310 -5.63 -19.74 29.58
N ASN A 311 -4.45 -19.16 29.73
CA ASN A 311 -3.99 -18.60 31.00
C ASN A 311 -4.80 -17.37 31.44
N VAL A 312 -5.41 -16.64 30.50
CA VAL A 312 -6.29 -15.49 30.77
C VAL A 312 -7.78 -15.84 30.69
N GLU A 313 -8.11 -17.13 30.84
CA GLU A 313 -9.50 -17.66 30.92
C GLU A 313 -10.36 -17.45 29.65
N GLN A 314 -9.75 -17.11 28.52
CA GLN A 314 -10.42 -16.99 27.23
C GLN A 314 -10.51 -18.35 26.50
N HIS A 315 -11.18 -19.32 27.14
CA HIS A 315 -11.15 -20.72 26.73
C HIS A 315 -11.69 -20.99 25.33
N ALA A 316 -12.75 -20.29 24.90
CA ALA A 316 -13.34 -20.48 23.58
C ALA A 316 -12.37 -20.08 22.45
N GLU A 317 -11.70 -18.94 22.60
CA GLU A 317 -10.69 -18.46 21.64
C GLU A 317 -9.43 -19.34 21.69
N ALA A 318 -9.02 -19.77 22.88
CA ALA A 318 -7.92 -20.70 23.06
C ALA A 318 -8.15 -22.03 22.31
N ASP A 319 -9.36 -22.62 22.42
CA ASP A 319 -9.71 -23.84 21.70
C ASP A 319 -9.75 -23.62 20.16
N GLN A 320 -10.18 -22.45 19.68
CA GLN A 320 -10.10 -22.10 18.24
C GLN A 320 -8.64 -22.03 17.76
N CYS A 321 -7.76 -21.32 18.48
CA CYS A 321 -6.34 -21.24 18.15
C CYS A 321 -5.68 -22.63 18.15
N ARG A 322 -6.05 -23.50 19.10
CA ARG A 322 -5.60 -24.89 19.12
C ARG A 322 -6.00 -25.67 17.87
N GLN A 323 -7.26 -25.57 17.44
CA GLN A 323 -7.73 -26.27 16.25
C GLN A 323 -6.96 -25.84 15.01
N LEU A 324 -6.76 -24.53 14.85
CA LEU A 324 -5.96 -23.97 13.75
C LEU A 324 -4.49 -24.42 13.83
N ALA A 325 -3.88 -24.44 15.03
CA ALA A 325 -2.52 -24.93 15.23
C ALA A 325 -2.37 -26.40 14.82
N CYS A 326 -3.31 -27.26 15.23
CA CYS A 326 -3.32 -28.68 14.86
C CYS A 326 -3.44 -28.86 13.34
N ALA A 327 -4.31 -28.10 12.67
CA ALA A 327 -4.45 -28.12 11.22
C ALA A 327 -3.14 -27.72 10.51
N ALA A 328 -2.49 -26.64 10.98
CA ALA A 328 -1.22 -26.18 10.44
C ALA A 328 -0.08 -27.20 10.63
N TYR A 329 0.01 -27.88 11.79
CA TYR A 329 0.97 -28.98 12.00
C TYR A 329 0.73 -30.15 11.04
N VAL A 330 -0.53 -30.54 10.81
CA VAL A 330 -0.88 -31.63 9.88
C VAL A 330 -0.45 -31.27 8.46
N THR A 331 -0.78 -30.06 8.00
CA THR A 331 -0.38 -29.57 6.67
C THR A 331 1.15 -29.52 6.54
N GLY A 332 1.85 -29.00 7.55
CA GLY A 332 3.31 -28.95 7.57
C GLY A 332 3.96 -30.34 7.44
N ARG A 333 3.43 -31.36 8.13
CA ARG A 333 3.91 -32.75 8.00
C ARG A 333 3.64 -33.35 6.63
N ALA A 334 2.44 -33.14 6.08
CA ALA A 334 2.10 -33.66 4.76
C ALA A 334 3.04 -33.08 3.68
N LEU A 335 3.37 -31.79 3.77
CA LEU A 335 4.31 -31.13 2.86
C LEU A 335 5.76 -31.62 3.08
N ALA A 336 6.17 -31.84 4.33
CA ALA A 336 7.51 -32.38 4.62
C ALA A 336 7.69 -33.82 4.09
N ALA A 337 6.66 -34.66 4.21
CA ALA A 337 6.69 -36.02 3.66
C ALA A 337 6.90 -36.03 2.14
N ALA A 338 6.35 -35.04 1.43
CA ALA A 338 6.57 -34.88 -0.03
C ALA A 338 8.03 -34.55 -0.41
N THR A 339 8.87 -34.10 0.53
CA THR A 339 10.30 -33.78 0.31
C THR A 339 11.28 -34.89 0.70
N GLY A 340 10.79 -35.98 1.33
CA GLY A 340 11.65 -36.92 2.06
C GLY A 340 12.03 -36.36 3.44
N GLU A 341 11.79 -37.14 4.50
CA GLU A 341 11.76 -36.71 5.90
C GLU A 341 13.04 -36.03 6.44
N ALA A 342 14.18 -36.17 5.76
CA ALA A 342 15.49 -35.74 6.27
C ALA A 342 15.80 -34.24 6.12
N SER A 343 15.01 -33.45 5.37
CA SER A 343 15.35 -32.04 5.06
C SER A 343 14.48 -30.97 5.73
N ALA A 344 13.49 -31.32 6.56
CA ALA A 344 12.46 -30.38 7.05
C ALA A 344 12.68 -29.82 8.47
N THR A 345 13.73 -30.25 9.19
CA THR A 345 13.97 -29.86 10.59
C THR A 345 14.81 -28.59 10.75
N ALA A 346 15.64 -28.26 9.76
CA ALA A 346 16.47 -27.04 9.77
C ALA A 346 15.82 -25.94 8.91
N PRO A 347 15.93 -24.65 9.32
CA PRO A 347 15.58 -23.53 8.46
C PRO A 347 16.24 -23.71 7.09
N PRO A 348 15.58 -23.32 5.99
CA PRO A 348 16.22 -23.27 4.69
C PRO A 348 17.42 -22.30 4.75
N GLU A 349 18.65 -22.82 4.75
CA GLU A 349 19.83 -21.99 4.46
C GLU A 349 19.76 -21.61 2.99
N GLN A 350 19.55 -20.32 2.71
CA GLN A 350 19.83 -19.75 1.40
C GLN A 350 20.86 -18.63 1.58
N GLN A 351 22.02 -18.81 0.94
CA GLN A 351 23.00 -17.75 0.72
C GLN A 351 22.27 -16.51 0.16
N GLY A 352 22.33 -15.41 0.89
CA GLY A 352 21.74 -14.12 0.49
C GLY A 352 20.27 -13.88 0.86
N SER A 353 19.59 -14.78 1.59
CA SER A 353 18.23 -14.54 2.11
C SER A 353 18.23 -13.88 3.50
N PRO A 354 17.20 -13.08 3.85
CA PRO A 354 17.05 -12.51 5.19
C PRO A 354 17.01 -13.60 6.27
N ARG A 355 17.42 -13.24 7.50
CA ARG A 355 17.50 -14.13 8.67
C ARG A 355 16.24 -15.02 8.79
N PRO A 356 16.37 -16.25 9.29
CA PRO A 356 15.21 -17.10 9.55
C PRO A 356 14.18 -16.35 10.39
N LEU A 357 12.93 -16.28 9.90
CA LEU A 357 11.79 -15.78 10.67
C LEU A 357 11.71 -16.55 12.00
N ALA A 358 11.96 -15.84 13.10
CA ALA A 358 11.86 -16.37 14.45
C ALA A 358 10.72 -15.66 15.17
N LEU A 359 9.53 -16.27 15.16
CA LEU A 359 8.33 -15.76 15.81
C LEU A 359 8.12 -16.52 17.12
N GLY A 360 8.59 -15.94 18.22
CA GLY A 360 8.44 -16.50 19.57
C GLY A 360 9.17 -17.83 19.80
N ARG A 361 8.74 -18.55 20.84
CA ARG A 361 9.32 -19.84 21.22
C ARG A 361 8.83 -20.95 20.29
N TYR A 362 9.77 -21.77 19.83
CA TYR A 362 9.42 -22.97 19.08
C TYR A 362 8.75 -24.02 20.00
N LEU A 363 7.60 -24.54 19.58
CA LEU A 363 6.86 -25.61 20.24
C LEU A 363 6.62 -26.74 19.24
N SER A 364 7.11 -27.94 19.50
CA SER A 364 6.67 -29.10 18.70
C SER A 364 5.21 -29.46 19.00
N GLN A 365 4.54 -30.16 18.09
CA GLN A 365 3.15 -30.58 18.30
C GLN A 365 2.99 -31.42 19.58
N SER A 366 3.91 -32.35 19.84
CA SER A 366 3.88 -33.20 21.04
C SER A 366 4.09 -32.40 22.33
N GLU A 367 5.00 -31.43 22.33
CA GLU A 367 5.19 -30.51 23.45
C GLU A 367 3.94 -29.65 23.68
N PHE A 368 3.34 -29.11 22.61
CA PHE A 368 2.12 -28.32 22.70
C PHE A 368 0.95 -29.14 23.26
N GLU A 369 0.70 -30.35 22.74
CA GLU A 369 -0.37 -31.23 23.22
C GLU A 369 -0.20 -31.60 24.69
N LYS A 370 1.03 -31.87 25.13
CA LYS A 370 1.36 -32.12 26.53
C LYS A 370 1.02 -30.90 27.40
N LEU A 371 1.52 -29.71 27.03
CA LEU A 371 1.28 -28.46 27.75
C LEU A 371 -0.19 -28.07 27.78
N TRP A 372 -0.94 -28.41 26.73
CA TRP A 372 -2.37 -28.18 26.64
C TRP A 372 -3.15 -29.12 27.58
N ALA A 373 -2.81 -30.41 27.60
CA ALA A 373 -3.43 -31.38 28.50
C ALA A 373 -3.19 -31.03 29.98
N GLU A 374 -1.97 -30.63 30.34
CA GLU A 374 -1.62 -30.19 31.70
C GLU A 374 -2.48 -29.00 32.15
N ARG A 375 -2.74 -28.02 31.27
CA ARG A 375 -3.59 -26.86 31.56
C ARG A 375 -5.06 -27.23 31.74
N LYS A 376 -5.60 -28.13 30.91
CA LYS A 376 -6.98 -28.61 31.04
C LYS A 376 -7.21 -29.34 32.37
N LEU A 377 -6.24 -30.14 32.82
CA LEU A 377 -6.33 -30.86 34.09
C LEU A 377 -6.35 -29.93 35.30
N ARG A 378 -5.67 -28.77 35.26
CA ARG A 378 -5.64 -27.79 36.36
C ARG A 378 -6.97 -27.06 36.58
N VAL A 379 -7.83 -26.98 35.57
CA VAL A 379 -9.15 -26.33 35.66
C VAL A 379 -10.23 -27.30 36.17
N GLN A 380 -9.99 -28.62 36.12
CA GLN A 380 -10.98 -29.63 36.48
C GLN A 380 -11.18 -29.99 37.98
N PRO A 381 -10.40 -29.55 38.99
CA PRO A 381 -10.67 -29.95 40.38
C PRO A 381 -11.13 -28.80 41.27
N ILE A 382 -12.28 -28.15 40.98
CA ILE A 382 -13.01 -27.32 41.98
C ILE A 382 -14.54 -27.59 41.97
N ARG A 383 -15.09 -28.31 40.98
CA ARG A 383 -16.55 -28.56 40.88
C ARG A 383 -17.04 -29.88 41.49
N SER A 384 -16.20 -30.62 42.23
CA SER A 384 -16.55 -31.97 42.72
C SER A 384 -16.48 -32.12 44.26
N SER A 385 -16.53 -31.03 45.01
CA SER A 385 -16.66 -31.05 46.47
C SER A 385 -17.69 -30.01 46.89
N ASP A 386 -18.97 -30.38 46.80
CA ASP A 386 -20.08 -29.88 47.63
C ASP A 386 -21.37 -30.56 47.17
N VAL A 387 -21.54 -31.83 47.57
CA VAL A 387 -22.85 -32.42 47.89
C VAL A 387 -22.59 -33.38 49.05
N ASP A 388 -22.72 -32.86 50.27
CA ASP A 388 -23.01 -33.65 51.48
C ASP A 388 -24.47 -34.14 51.45
#